data_AF-A0A923DGH1-F1
#
_entry.id   AF-A0A923DGH1-F1
#
_cell.length_a   1.000
_cell.length_b   1.000
_cell.length_c   1.000
_cell.angle_alpha   90.00
_cell.angle_beta   90.00
_cell.angle_gamma   90.00
#
_symmetry.space_group_name_H-M   'P 1'
#
loop_
_entity.id
_entity.type
_entity.pdbx_description
1 polymer ?
#
loop_
_entity_poly.entity_id
_entity_poly.type
_entity_poly.pdbx_seq_one_letter_code
_entity_poly.pdbx_strand_id
1 'polypeptide(L)'
;MSYSNYLIKMDRLVELLKKKNTGPADCLARKLMVSRRTIFRYFDEMRLKGAVISYSKSKETYCLENKFNFTEDFLLSAMEWHSTQLPLVNNVINDQISSV
;
A
#
# COMPACT_ATOMS: atom_id res chain seq x y z
N MET A 1 16.56 4.25 2.68
CA MET A 1 15.66 3.77 3.76
C MET A 1 15.50 2.28 3.58
N SER A 2 15.58 1.49 4.66
CA SER A 2 15.31 0.05 4.58
C SER A 2 13.84 -0.22 4.23
N TYR A 3 13.57 -1.35 3.58
CA TYR A 3 12.23 -1.79 3.19
C TYR A 3 11.30 -1.93 4.40
N SER A 4 11.75 -2.56 5.49
CA SER A 4 10.95 -2.72 6.72
C SER A 4 10.55 -1.36 7.33
N ASN A 5 11.44 -0.37 7.27
CA ASN A 5 11.17 0.98 7.77
C ASN A 5 10.11 1.69 6.90
N TYR A 6 10.15 1.48 5.58
CA TYR A 6 9.10 1.95 4.67
C TYR A 6 7.73 1.35 5.03
N LEU A 7 7.64 0.03 5.27
CA LEU A 7 6.37 -0.62 5.63
C LEU A 7 5.81 -0.09 6.96
N ILE A 8 6.65 0.05 7.99
CA ILE A 8 6.25 0.63 9.29
C ILE A 8 5.70 2.05 9.10
N LYS A 9 6.32 2.86 8.23
CA LYS A 9 5.86 4.23 7.96
C LYS A 9 4.56 4.26 7.17
N MET A 10 4.34 3.35 6.24
CA MET A 10 3.08 3.24 5.50
C MET A 10 1.93 2.82 6.40
N ASP A 11 2.12 1.81 7.24
CA ASP A 11 1.12 1.39 8.22
C ASP A 11 0.75 2.54 9.17
N ARG A 12 1.76 3.24 9.70
CA ARG A 12 1.54 4.42 10.54
C ARG A 12 0.83 5.55 9.81
N LEU A 13 1.14 5.79 8.54
CA LEU A 13 0.49 6.81 7.72
C LEU A 13 -1.01 6.51 7.56
N VAL A 14 -1.36 5.27 7.21
CA VAL A 14 -2.75 4.83 7.05
C VAL A 14 -3.54 5.05 8.35
N GLU A 15 -2.96 4.67 9.48
CA GLU A 15 -3.58 4.88 10.80
C GLU A 15 -3.83 6.37 11.11
N LEU A 16 -2.88 7.25 10.79
CA LEU A 16 -3.03 8.70 11.00
C LEU A 16 -4.11 9.30 10.09
N LEU A 17 -4.21 8.84 8.84
CA LEU A 17 -5.24 9.26 7.88
C LEU A 17 -6.64 8.83 8.32
N LYS A 18 -6.80 7.56 8.74
CA LYS A 18 -8.08 7.03 9.26
C LYS A 18 -8.55 7.80 10.49
N LYS A 19 -7.63 8.10 11.42
CA LYS A 19 -7.90 8.87 12.64
C LYS A 19 -8.03 10.38 12.40
N LYS A 20 -7.82 10.86 11.17
CA LYS A 20 -7.81 12.29 10.81
C LYS A 20 -6.87 13.10 11.73
N ASN A 21 -5.72 12.51 12.05
CA ASN A 21 -4.71 13.06 12.96
C ASN A 21 -3.35 13.18 12.25
N THR A 22 -3.34 13.64 11.00
CA THR A 22 -2.07 13.92 10.31
C THR A 22 -1.55 15.30 10.67
N GLY A 23 -2.45 16.29 10.75
CA GLY A 23 -2.09 17.70 10.65
C GLY A 23 -1.64 18.07 9.22
N PRO A 24 -1.07 19.28 9.02
CA PRO A 24 -0.46 19.67 7.75
C PRO A 24 0.71 18.77 7.35
N ALA A 25 1.13 18.86 6.09
CA ALA A 25 2.17 17.99 5.53
C ALA A 25 3.49 18.03 6.33
N ASP A 26 3.89 19.18 6.88
CA ASP A 26 5.10 19.28 7.71
C ASP A 26 4.95 18.59 9.06
N CYS A 27 3.76 18.66 9.68
CA CYS A 27 3.46 17.93 10.90
C CYS A 27 3.49 16.42 10.65
N LEU A 28 2.89 15.97 9.55
CA LEU A 28 2.89 14.57 9.15
C LEU A 28 4.31 14.06 8.83
N ALA A 29 5.12 14.88 8.15
CA ALA A 29 6.53 14.60 7.87
C ALA A 29 7.34 14.37 9.15
N ARG A 30 7.14 15.23 10.17
CA ARG A 30 7.77 15.04 11.49
C ARG A 30 7.28 13.78 12.19
N LYS A 31 5.97 13.51 12.20
CA LYS A 31 5.38 12.29 12.80
C LYS A 31 5.93 11.00 12.20
N LEU A 32 6.25 11.02 10.91
CA LEU A 32 6.79 9.86 10.19
C LEU A 32 8.31 9.91 10.03
N MET A 33 9.00 10.93 10.57
CA MET A 33 10.45 11.13 10.43
C MET A 33 10.92 10.99 8.97
N VAL A 34 10.27 11.74 8.07
CA VAL A 34 10.60 11.82 6.64
C VAL A 34 10.52 13.26 6.16
N SER A 35 10.98 13.51 4.93
CA SER A 35 10.80 14.82 4.31
C SER A 35 9.34 15.05 3.91
N ARG A 36 8.93 16.33 3.80
CA ARG A 36 7.63 16.72 3.23
C ARG A 36 7.42 16.12 1.83
N ARG A 37 8.47 16.08 1.00
CA ARG A 37 8.43 15.46 -0.33
C ARG A 37 8.09 13.98 -0.27
N THR A 38 8.64 13.26 0.71
CA THR A 38 8.37 11.83 0.90
C THR A 38 6.91 11.57 1.26
N ILE A 39 6.26 12.46 2.02
CA ILE A 39 4.83 12.37 2.32
C ILE A 39 3.99 12.39 1.04
N PHE A 40 4.25 13.35 0.15
CA PHE A 40 3.51 13.42 -1.11
C PHE A 40 3.77 12.20 -2.00
N ARG A 41 5.01 11.71 -2.04
CA ARG A 41 5.31 10.45 -2.73
C ARG A 41 4.50 9.28 -2.17
N TYR A 42 4.36 9.17 -0.85
CA TYR A 42 3.52 8.13 -0.24
C TYR A 42 2.04 8.29 -0.58
N PHE A 43 1.53 9.53 -0.59
CA PHE A 43 0.16 9.77 -1.03
C PHE A 43 -0.06 9.38 -2.49
N ASP A 44 0.87 9.70 -3.38
CA ASP A 44 0.76 9.36 -4.80
C ASP A 44 0.77 7.85 -5.00
N GLU A 45 1.65 7.13 -4.28
CA GLU A 45 1.69 5.67 -4.28
C GLU A 45 0.37 5.05 -3.79
N MET A 46 -0.17 5.55 -2.68
CA MET A 46 -1.47 5.09 -2.18
C MET A 46 -2.61 5.39 -3.16
N ARG A 47 -2.60 6.56 -3.82
CA ARG A 47 -3.60 6.93 -4.82
C ARG A 47 -3.56 6.04 -6.05
N LEU A 48 -2.36 5.67 -6.50
CA LEU A 48 -2.18 4.69 -7.59
C LEU A 48 -2.82 3.34 -7.24
N LYS A 49 -2.84 3.00 -5.95
CA LYS A 49 -3.47 1.79 -5.38
C LYS A 49 -4.95 1.98 -5.02
N GLY A 50 -5.55 3.12 -5.39
CA GLY A 50 -6.97 3.40 -5.20
C GLY A 50 -7.34 4.11 -3.89
N ALA A 51 -6.38 4.59 -3.11
CA ALA A 51 -6.69 5.42 -1.93
C ALA A 51 -7.23 6.80 -2.33
N VAL A 52 -8.31 7.23 -1.70
CA VAL A 52 -8.86 8.59 -1.86
C VAL A 52 -8.42 9.44 -0.68
N ILE A 53 -7.43 10.29 -0.90
CA ILE A 53 -6.82 11.14 0.15
C ILE A 53 -7.13 12.60 -0.14
N SER A 54 -7.88 13.24 0.78
CA SER A 54 -8.26 14.65 0.71
C SER A 54 -7.58 15.46 1.82
N TYR A 55 -7.46 16.78 1.65
CA TYR A 55 -7.06 17.69 2.73
C TYR A 55 -8.26 18.50 3.20
N SER A 56 -8.60 18.37 4.48
CA SER A 56 -9.61 19.19 5.13
C SER A 56 -8.96 20.48 5.63
N LYS A 57 -9.27 21.61 4.97
CA LYS A 57 -8.77 22.93 5.39
C LYS A 57 -9.28 23.34 6.77
N SER A 58 -10.55 23.05 7.09
CA SER A 58 -11.15 23.43 8.38
C SER A 58 -10.60 22.63 9.57
N LYS A 59 -10.14 21.40 9.34
CA LYS A 59 -9.53 20.54 10.36
C LYS A 59 -8.00 20.47 10.28
N GLU A 60 -7.43 21.18 9.31
CA GLU A 60 -6.01 21.20 8.96
C GLU A 60 -5.35 19.81 8.88
N THR A 61 -6.08 18.80 8.38
CA THR A 61 -5.61 17.41 8.35
C THR A 61 -5.94 16.73 7.02
N TYR A 62 -5.11 15.77 6.64
CA TYR A 62 -5.43 14.82 5.59
C TYR A 62 -6.34 13.72 6.12
N CYS A 63 -7.24 13.27 5.26
CA CYS A 63 -8.26 12.28 5.54
C CYS A 63 -8.24 11.19 4.46
N LEU A 64 -8.49 9.96 4.87
CA LEU A 64 -8.83 8.88 3.95
C LEU A 64 -10.35 8.84 3.77
N GLU A 65 -10.83 8.99 2.55
CA GLU A 65 -12.27 9.11 2.23
C GLU A 65 -12.91 7.78 1.80
N ASN A 66 -12.11 6.73 1.61
CA ASN A 66 -12.57 5.39 1.25
C ASN A 66 -12.00 4.32 2.19
N LYS A 67 -12.48 3.08 2.05
CA LYS A 67 -12.04 1.93 2.86
C LYS A 67 -10.71 1.33 2.37
N PHE A 68 -9.73 2.17 2.02
CA PHE A 68 -8.43 1.69 1.56
C PHE A 68 -7.67 0.95 2.67
N ASN A 69 -7.08 -0.20 2.33
CA ASN A 69 -6.26 -1.02 3.21
C ASN A 69 -4.92 -1.34 2.54
N PHE A 70 -3.85 -0.70 3.01
CA PHE A 70 -2.49 -0.89 2.46
C PHE A 70 -2.00 -2.32 2.63
N THR A 71 -2.33 -3.00 3.74
CA THR A 71 -1.88 -4.37 3.99
C THR A 71 -2.52 -5.35 3.01
N GLU A 72 -3.81 -5.21 2.73
CA GLU A 72 -4.50 -6.03 1.73
C GLU A 72 -3.91 -5.81 0.33
N ASP A 73 -3.78 -4.54 -0.08
CA ASP A 73 -3.21 -4.19 -1.38
C ASP A 73 -1.76 -4.69 -1.54
N PHE A 74 -0.96 -4.58 -0.47
CA PHE A 74 0.40 -5.09 -0.44
C PHE A 74 0.45 -6.62 -0.58
N LEU A 75 -0.38 -7.35 0.19
CA LEU A 75 -0.42 -8.81 0.13
C LEU A 75 -0.91 -9.31 -1.22
N LEU A 76 -1.93 -8.67 -1.81
CA LEU A 76 -2.39 -8.98 -3.16
C LEU A 76 -1.27 -8.79 -4.18
N SER A 77 -0.58 -7.65 -4.14
CA SER A 77 0.56 -7.37 -5.02
C SER A 77 1.67 -8.43 -4.89
N ALA A 78 1.97 -8.86 -3.65
CA ALA A 78 2.98 -9.87 -3.41
C ALA A 78 2.53 -11.26 -3.92
N MET A 79 1.27 -11.64 -3.69
CA MET A 79 0.70 -12.91 -4.13
C MET A 79 0.62 -13.01 -5.65
N GLU A 80 0.23 -11.93 -6.34
CA GLU A 80 0.23 -11.85 -7.81
C GLU A 80 1.62 -12.08 -8.39
N TRP A 81 2.64 -11.50 -7.77
CA TRP A 81 4.02 -11.70 -8.20
C TRP A 81 4.44 -13.18 -8.08
N HIS A 82 4.00 -13.87 -7.03
CA HIS A 82 4.27 -15.30 -6.84
C HIS A 82 3.42 -16.21 -7.74
N SER A 83 2.16 -15.89 -8.02
CA SER A 83 1.29 -16.69 -8.89
C SER A 83 1.74 -16.64 -10.36
N THR A 84 2.35 -15.53 -10.78
CA THR A 84 2.92 -15.37 -12.12
C THR A 84 4.18 -16.24 -12.34
N GLN A 85 4.74 -16.86 -11.28
CA GLN A 85 5.93 -17.71 -11.34
C GLN A 85 5.63 -19.22 -11.36
N LEU A 86 4.37 -19.65 -11.51
CA LEU A 86 4.03 -21.06 -11.68
C LEU A 86 3.83 -21.40 -13.16
N PRO A 87 4.76 -22.11 -13.83
CA PRO A 87 4.44 -22.79 -15.06
C PRO A 87 3.45 -23.92 -14.74
N LEU A 88 2.31 -23.88 -15.44
CA LEU A 88 1.31 -24.94 -15.61
C LEU A 88 1.70 -26.32 -15.05
N VAL A 89 1.33 -26.61 -13.80
CA VAL A 89 1.20 -27.99 -13.32
C VAL A 89 -0.12 -28.55 -13.86
N ASN A 90 -0.28 -28.58 -15.18
CA ASN A 90 -1.41 -29.23 -15.87
C ASN A 90 -0.97 -30.05 -17.10
N ASN A 91 0.33 -30.05 -17.46
CA ASN A 91 0.83 -30.84 -18.59
C ASN A 91 1.63 -32.09 -18.18
N VAL A 92 1.75 -32.42 -16.90
CA VAL A 92 2.43 -33.67 -16.46
C VAL A 92 1.43 -34.82 -16.24
N ILE A 93 0.14 -34.53 -16.07
CA ILE A 93 -0.87 -35.56 -15.81
C ILE A 93 -1.44 -36.16 -17.12
N ASN A 94 -1.50 -35.38 -18.21
CA ASN A 94 -2.09 -35.86 -19.47
C ASN A 94 -1.16 -36.70 -20.36
N ASP A 95 0.17 -36.63 -20.14
CA ASP A 95 1.14 -37.48 -20.87
C ASP A 95 1.38 -38.86 -20.20
N GLN A 96 0.78 -39.12 -19.04
CA GLN A 96 0.81 -40.44 -18.38
C GLN A 96 -0.48 -41.24 -18.56
N ILE A 97 -1.53 -40.69 -19.19
CA ILE A 97 -2.81 -41.38 -19.43
C ILE A 97 -3.03 -41.74 -20.91
N SER A 98 -2.20 -41.24 -21.84
CA SER A 98 -2.30 -41.61 -23.27
C SER A 98 -1.42 -42.79 -23.70
N SER A 99 -0.86 -43.57 -22.77
CA SER A 99 -0.08 -44.78 -23.08
C SER A 99 -0.53 -46.05 -22.37
N VAL A 100 -1.82 -46.17 -22.02
CA VAL A 100 -2.44 -47.46 -21.64
C VAL A 100 -3.75 -47.62 -22.39
#